data_AF-A0A8T3XU37-F1
#
_entry.id   AF-A0A8T3XU37-F1
#
_cell.length_a   1.000
_cell.length_b   1.000
_cell.length_c   1.000
_cell.angle_alpha   90.00
_cell.angle_beta   90.00
_cell.angle_gamma   90.00
#
_symmetry.space_group_name_H-M   'P 1'
#
loop_
_entity.id
_entity.type
_entity.pdbx_description
1 polymer ?
#
loop_
_entity_poly.entity_id
_entity_poly.type
_entity_poly.pdbx_seq_one_letter_code
_entity_poly.pdbx_strand_id
1 'polypeptide(L)'
;MKAGFALAVFALVGMLAGVADAKLSTPFEYVSNGVDIANYDLDNSDMVLALDVKVTDTKGSLELTLDRNLIDSRYNGKDDRFLVIADGDEVLYKETKTTQKSRTLKFNLNPDVELVEIFGTHVNGITFAQSEQPVVNIQNDQLQKLFTESTILKEKNGKLVDEINKLKAENEVLKKENKKLDGRVFELQNLVSAMDKKVKDLNSVVSEQVKTMFKWFSRK
;
A
#
# COMPACT_ATOMS: atom_id res chain seq x y z
N MET A 1 -23.14 1.85 21.54
CA MET A 1 -22.03 2.67 22.06
C MET A 1 -21.49 3.47 20.89
N LYS A 2 -21.49 4.80 20.98
CA LYS A 2 -21.05 5.71 19.91
C LYS A 2 -19.52 5.59 19.76
N ALA A 3 -19.04 5.19 18.59
CA ALA A 3 -17.62 5.22 18.28
C ALA A 3 -17.24 6.67 17.93
N GLY A 4 -16.49 7.31 18.82
CA GLY A 4 -15.96 8.66 18.59
C GLY A 4 -14.88 8.63 17.51
N PHE A 5 -15.04 9.48 16.50
CA PHE A 5 -14.00 9.79 15.54
C PHE A 5 -12.88 10.55 16.26
N ALA A 6 -11.65 10.01 16.20
CA ALA A 6 -10.46 10.73 16.65
C ALA A 6 -10.06 11.74 15.58
N LEU A 7 -10.22 13.02 15.87
CA LEU A 7 -9.65 14.12 15.09
C LEU A 7 -8.14 14.12 15.35
N ALA A 8 -7.33 13.74 14.36
CA ALA A 8 -5.88 13.84 14.47
C ALA A 8 -5.47 15.31 14.28
N VAL A 9 -5.47 16.07 15.38
CA VAL A 9 -4.88 17.42 15.41
C VAL A 9 -3.36 17.24 15.48
N PHE A 10 -2.68 17.41 14.35
CA PHE A 10 -1.22 17.54 14.34
C PHE A 10 -0.85 18.94 14.84
N ALA A 11 -0.66 19.08 16.16
CA ALA A 11 -0.03 20.26 16.73
C ALA A 11 1.48 20.21 16.42
N LEU A 12 1.91 20.91 15.36
CA LEU A 12 3.32 21.19 15.15
C LEU A 12 3.75 22.27 16.16
N VAL A 13 4.37 21.84 17.26
CA VAL A 13 5.03 22.75 18.21
C VAL A 13 6.26 23.35 17.54
N GLY A 14 6.12 24.56 17.00
CA GLY A 14 7.24 25.38 16.54
C GLY A 14 7.88 26.12 17.71
N MET A 15 9.10 25.71 18.08
CA MET A 15 9.96 26.43 19.01
C MET A 15 10.24 27.86 18.52
N LEU A 16 10.20 28.82 19.45
CA LEU A 16 10.61 30.20 19.25
C LEU A 16 12.06 30.32 18.77
N ALA A 17 12.26 30.73 17.52
CA ALA A 17 13.46 31.40 17.04
C ALA A 17 13.18 32.14 15.71
N GLY A 18 13.01 33.47 15.76
CA GLY A 18 12.96 34.36 14.59
C GLY A 18 11.66 34.31 13.78
N VAL A 19 10.79 35.31 13.95
CA VAL A 19 9.52 35.40 13.21
C VAL A 19 9.81 35.86 11.78
N ALA A 20 10.17 34.90 10.91
CA ALA A 20 9.88 35.02 9.49
C ALA A 20 8.44 34.56 9.31
N ASP A 21 7.59 35.39 8.71
CA ASP A 21 6.17 35.11 8.49
C ASP A 21 5.98 33.71 7.91
N ALA A 22 5.47 32.79 8.73
CA ALA A 22 5.19 31.43 8.30
C ALA A 22 4.04 31.49 7.31
N LYS A 23 4.36 31.54 6.01
CA LYS A 23 3.37 31.53 4.93
C LYS A 23 2.54 30.24 5.05
N LEU A 24 1.22 30.41 5.19
CA LEU A 24 0.27 29.29 5.17
C LEU A 24 0.52 28.45 3.91
N SER A 25 0.70 27.14 4.09
CA SER A 25 0.83 26.21 2.96
C SER A 25 -0.56 25.88 2.42
N THR A 26 -0.85 26.37 1.22
CA THR A 26 -2.14 26.14 0.54
C THR A 26 -1.94 25.27 -0.71
N PRO A 27 -2.95 24.49 -1.11
CA PRO A 27 -2.93 23.71 -2.36
C PRO A 27 -3.21 24.57 -3.61
N PHE A 28 -3.41 25.88 -3.43
CA PHE A 28 -3.66 26.87 -4.46
C PHE A 28 -2.70 28.05 -4.32
N GLU A 29 -2.36 28.69 -5.42
CA GLU A 29 -1.57 29.92 -5.40
C GLU A 29 -2.49 31.12 -5.18
N TYR A 30 -1.99 32.15 -4.49
CA TYR A 30 -2.72 33.39 -4.31
C TYR A 30 -1.81 34.62 -4.25
N VAL A 31 -2.38 35.76 -4.62
CA VAL A 31 -1.84 37.10 -4.40
C VAL A 31 -2.88 37.90 -3.63
N SER A 32 -2.48 38.51 -2.52
CA SER A 32 -3.36 39.36 -1.72
C SER A 32 -2.79 40.78 -1.59
N ASN A 33 -3.69 41.74 -1.38
CA ASN A 33 -3.37 43.10 -0.96
C ASN A 33 -4.34 43.47 0.17
N GLY A 34 -3.82 43.69 1.38
CA GLY A 34 -4.66 43.99 2.55
C GLY A 34 -5.56 42.84 3.02
N VAL A 35 -5.21 41.59 2.68
CA VAL A 35 -5.94 40.38 3.12
C VAL A 35 -4.94 39.31 3.54
N ASP A 36 -5.09 38.82 4.76
CA ASP A 36 -4.39 37.64 5.27
C ASP A 36 -5.36 36.45 5.26
N ILE A 37 -4.93 35.32 4.69
CA ILE A 37 -5.67 34.04 4.81
C ILE A 37 -5.11 33.32 6.02
N ALA A 38 -5.92 33.16 7.06
CA ALA A 38 -5.54 32.48 8.29
C ALA A 38 -5.65 30.95 8.16
N ASN A 39 -6.68 30.47 7.47
CA ASN A 39 -6.95 29.05 7.29
C ASN A 39 -7.83 28.81 6.05
N TYR A 40 -7.94 27.54 5.63
CA TYR A 40 -8.87 27.13 4.58
C TYR A 40 -9.50 25.78 4.91
N ASP A 41 -10.68 25.54 4.37
CA ASP A 41 -11.33 24.23 4.38
C ASP A 41 -11.95 23.92 3.00
N LEU A 42 -11.98 22.63 2.65
CA LEU A 42 -12.53 22.13 1.40
C LEU A 42 -13.61 21.10 1.72
N ASP A 43 -14.87 21.50 1.57
CA ASP A 43 -16.01 20.63 1.83
C ASP A 43 -16.54 20.03 0.52
N ASN A 44 -16.33 18.71 0.39
CA ASN A 44 -16.81 17.93 -0.74
C ASN A 44 -18.31 17.60 -0.65
N SER A 45 -19.00 17.88 0.45
CA SER A 45 -20.47 17.75 0.54
C SER A 45 -21.13 18.91 -0.19
N ASP A 46 -20.66 20.11 0.14
CA ASP A 46 -21.27 21.39 -0.24
C ASP A 46 -20.56 22.04 -1.44
N MET A 47 -19.50 21.40 -1.95
CA MET A 47 -18.68 21.87 -3.08
C MET A 47 -18.10 23.27 -2.86
N VAL A 48 -17.59 23.51 -1.65
CA VAL A 48 -17.11 24.82 -1.21
C VAL A 48 -15.64 24.79 -0.79
N LEU A 49 -14.92 25.84 -1.18
CA LEU A 49 -13.67 26.27 -0.56
C LEU A 49 -13.97 27.42 0.39
N ALA A 50 -13.85 27.17 1.69
CA ALA A 50 -13.98 28.19 2.73
C ALA A 50 -12.60 28.73 3.10
N LEU A 51 -12.50 30.05 3.28
CA LEU A 51 -11.29 30.76 3.65
C LEU A 51 -11.58 31.62 4.88
N ASP A 52 -10.88 31.34 5.97
CA ASP A 52 -10.85 32.26 7.11
C ASP A 52 -9.86 33.37 6.76
N VAL A 53 -10.36 34.60 6.67
CA VAL A 53 -9.58 35.76 6.24
C VAL A 53 -9.57 36.86 7.30
N LYS A 54 -8.57 37.72 7.20
CA LYS A 54 -8.51 38.98 7.93
C LYS A 54 -8.19 40.10 6.96
N VAL A 55 -9.14 41.01 6.78
CA VAL A 55 -8.93 42.21 5.96
C VAL A 55 -8.26 43.29 6.81
N THR A 56 -7.02 43.64 6.47
CA THR A 56 -6.16 44.53 7.27
C THR A 56 -6.14 45.97 6.79
N ASP A 57 -6.78 46.25 5.66
CA ASP A 57 -6.89 47.58 5.05
C ASP A 57 -8.37 47.97 4.83
N THR A 58 -8.62 49.22 4.49
CA THR A 58 -9.93 49.79 4.14
C THR A 58 -10.62 49.10 2.97
N LYS A 59 -9.87 48.43 2.08
CA LYS A 59 -10.36 47.49 1.05
C LYS A 59 -9.29 46.45 0.75
N GLY A 60 -9.62 45.18 0.95
CA GLY A 60 -8.76 44.07 0.60
C GLY A 60 -8.98 43.59 -0.84
N SER A 61 -7.98 42.99 -1.46
CA SER A 61 -8.15 42.24 -2.71
C SER A 61 -7.46 40.90 -2.65
N LEU A 62 -8.11 39.87 -3.19
CA LEU A 62 -7.58 38.52 -3.27
C LEU A 62 -7.66 38.03 -4.72
N GLU A 63 -6.56 37.47 -5.21
CA GLU A 63 -6.45 36.82 -6.52
C GLU A 63 -5.99 35.38 -6.33
N LEU A 64 -6.90 34.42 -6.52
CA LEU A 64 -6.69 33.00 -6.29
C LEU A 64 -6.49 32.28 -7.63
N THR A 65 -5.46 31.46 -7.77
CA THR A 65 -5.31 30.54 -8.90
C THR A 65 -5.66 29.13 -8.45
N LEU A 66 -6.82 28.67 -8.89
CA LEU A 66 -7.43 27.40 -8.50
C LEU A 66 -7.14 26.35 -9.58
N ASP A 67 -6.52 25.22 -9.17
CA ASP A 67 -6.41 24.04 -10.04
C ASP A 67 -7.81 23.45 -10.25
N ARG A 68 -8.16 23.14 -11.50
CA ARG A 68 -9.49 22.62 -11.83
C ARG A 68 -9.77 21.24 -11.21
N ASN A 69 -8.75 20.50 -10.81
CA ASN A 69 -8.91 19.26 -10.05
C ASN A 69 -9.20 19.52 -8.57
N LEU A 70 -8.73 20.65 -8.03
CA LEU A 70 -9.00 21.04 -6.64
C LEU A 70 -10.43 21.54 -6.49
N ILE A 71 -10.82 22.51 -7.32
CA ILE A 71 -12.18 23.06 -7.36
C ILE A 71 -12.41 23.70 -8.73
N ASP A 72 -13.55 23.42 -9.36
CA ASP A 72 -13.96 24.15 -10.56
C ASP A 72 -15.50 24.17 -10.70
N SER A 73 -15.98 25.06 -11.55
CA SER A 73 -17.41 25.25 -11.83
C SER A 73 -17.64 25.03 -13.32
N ARG A 74 -18.30 23.92 -13.67
CA ARG A 74 -18.58 23.52 -15.05
C ARG A 74 -19.97 22.92 -15.17
N TYR A 75 -20.66 23.29 -16.24
CA TYR A 75 -21.95 22.73 -16.59
C TYR A 75 -21.95 22.26 -18.05
N ASN A 76 -22.39 21.03 -18.29
CA ASN A 76 -22.40 20.39 -19.63
C ASN A 76 -21.05 20.49 -20.37
N GLY A 77 -19.96 20.26 -19.64
CA GLY A 77 -18.60 20.27 -20.17
C GLY A 77 -18.06 21.66 -20.53
N LYS A 78 -18.79 22.73 -20.22
CA LYS A 78 -18.36 24.12 -20.40
C LYS A 78 -18.08 24.78 -19.06
N ASP A 79 -17.22 25.77 -19.06
CA ASP A 79 -16.97 26.58 -17.88
C ASP A 79 -18.25 27.32 -17.50
N ASP A 80 -18.61 27.19 -16.23
CA ASP A 80 -19.68 27.96 -15.59
C ASP A 80 -19.06 28.87 -14.53
N ARG A 81 -19.83 29.83 -14.03
CA ARG A 81 -19.36 30.75 -12.98
C ARG A 81 -19.29 30.06 -11.63
N PHE A 82 -18.33 30.46 -10.81
CA PHE A 82 -18.37 30.20 -9.38
C PHE A 82 -19.42 31.09 -8.71
N LEU A 83 -19.83 30.72 -7.51
CA LEU A 83 -20.51 31.61 -6.57
C LEU A 83 -19.52 31.93 -5.45
N VAL A 84 -19.23 33.22 -5.25
CA VAL A 84 -18.33 33.68 -4.20
C VAL A 84 -19.16 34.45 -3.19
N ILE A 85 -19.09 34.06 -1.93
CA ILE A 85 -19.81 34.67 -0.81
C ILE A 85 -18.77 35.16 0.20
N ALA A 86 -18.96 36.35 0.76
CA ALA A 86 -18.17 36.87 1.87
C ALA A 86 -19.12 37.26 3.00
N ASP A 87 -18.97 36.65 4.17
CA ASP A 87 -19.85 36.82 5.35
C ASP A 87 -21.36 36.77 5.01
N GLY A 88 -21.73 35.89 4.08
CA GLY A 88 -23.12 35.70 3.66
C GLY A 88 -23.59 36.56 2.48
N ASP A 89 -22.80 37.55 2.04
CA ASP A 89 -23.11 38.39 0.88
C ASP A 89 -22.37 37.94 -0.38
N GLU A 90 -23.07 37.90 -1.53
CA GLU A 90 -22.45 37.55 -2.81
C GLU A 90 -21.43 38.61 -3.25
N VAL A 91 -20.21 38.17 -3.56
CA VAL A 91 -19.11 39.01 -4.06
C VAL A 91 -18.90 38.76 -5.56
N LEU A 92 -18.90 39.84 -6.33
CA LEU A 92 -18.53 39.78 -7.73
C LEU A 92 -17.02 39.62 -7.90
N TYR A 93 -16.62 38.76 -8.83
CA TYR A 93 -15.22 38.50 -9.14
C TYR A 93 -14.96 38.62 -10.65
N LYS A 94 -13.69 38.77 -11.01
CA LYS A 94 -13.19 38.72 -12.39
C LYS A 94 -12.31 37.50 -12.58
N GLU A 95 -12.52 36.76 -13.68
CA GLU A 95 -11.55 35.77 -14.13
C GLU A 95 -10.44 36.45 -14.91
N THR A 96 -9.25 36.50 -14.32
CA THR A 96 -8.09 37.15 -14.94
C THR A 96 -7.34 36.20 -15.87
N LYS A 97 -7.49 34.88 -15.67
CA LYS A 97 -6.90 33.84 -16.51
C LYS A 97 -7.68 32.53 -16.43
N THR A 98 -7.91 31.91 -17.58
CA THR A 98 -8.57 30.61 -17.70
C THR A 98 -7.75 29.72 -18.62
N THR A 99 -7.38 28.53 -18.13
CA THR A 99 -6.65 27.52 -18.91
C THR A 99 -7.33 26.17 -18.78
N GLN A 100 -6.77 25.14 -19.43
CA GLN A 100 -7.24 23.75 -19.25
C GLN A 100 -6.92 23.17 -17.87
N LYS A 101 -6.00 23.77 -17.11
CA LYS A 101 -5.56 23.26 -15.79
C LYS A 101 -6.06 24.08 -14.61
N SER A 102 -6.31 25.37 -14.81
CA SER A 102 -6.62 26.28 -13.71
C SER A 102 -7.50 27.45 -14.14
N ARG A 103 -8.14 28.08 -13.15
CA ARG A 103 -8.86 29.35 -13.25
C ARG A 103 -8.37 30.32 -12.19
N THR A 104 -8.18 31.58 -12.56
CA THR A 104 -7.72 32.61 -11.64
C THR A 104 -8.83 33.61 -11.37
N LEU A 105 -9.29 33.67 -10.12
CA LEU A 105 -10.39 34.53 -9.67
C LEU A 105 -9.83 35.73 -8.90
N LYS A 106 -10.27 36.95 -9.24
CA LYS A 106 -9.91 38.17 -8.53
C LYS A 106 -11.14 38.90 -8.02
N PHE A 107 -11.18 39.19 -6.73
CA PHE A 107 -12.27 39.93 -6.09
C PHE A 107 -11.75 40.84 -4.97
N ASN A 108 -12.59 41.78 -4.56
CA ASN A 108 -12.30 42.70 -3.46
C ASN A 108 -13.16 42.33 -2.25
N LEU A 109 -12.63 42.57 -1.06
CA LEU A 109 -13.29 42.36 0.21
C LEU A 109 -13.41 43.68 0.95
N ASN A 110 -14.57 43.89 1.58
CA ASN A 110 -14.77 45.00 2.49
C ASN A 110 -13.99 44.78 3.79
N PRO A 111 -13.76 45.85 4.58
CA PRO A 111 -13.32 45.68 5.97
C PRO A 111 -14.25 44.73 6.73
N ASP A 112 -13.71 44.10 7.75
CA ASP A 112 -14.41 43.21 8.67
C ASP A 112 -14.90 41.87 8.08
N VAL A 113 -14.62 41.58 6.80
CA VAL A 113 -14.86 40.23 6.26
C VAL A 113 -13.96 39.22 6.96
N GLU A 114 -14.56 38.17 7.52
CA GLU A 114 -13.85 37.09 8.23
C GLU A 114 -13.92 35.75 7.49
N LEU A 115 -14.95 35.52 6.69
CA LEU A 115 -15.15 34.28 5.94
C LEU A 115 -15.41 34.56 4.46
N VAL A 116 -14.71 33.84 3.59
CA VAL A 116 -15.00 33.79 2.15
C VAL A 116 -15.27 32.35 1.73
N GLU A 117 -16.39 32.13 1.06
CA GLU A 117 -16.81 30.83 0.55
C GLU A 117 -16.88 30.87 -0.98
N ILE A 118 -16.21 29.92 -1.64
CA ILE A 118 -16.20 29.79 -3.09
C ILE A 118 -16.84 28.45 -3.45
N PHE A 119 -18.03 28.52 -4.02
CA PHE A 119 -18.80 27.36 -4.44
C PHE A 119 -18.53 27.04 -5.91
N GLY A 120 -18.26 25.77 -6.18
CA GLY A 120 -18.10 25.19 -7.51
C GLY A 120 -19.15 24.11 -7.80
N THR A 121 -18.91 23.37 -8.87
CA THR A 121 -19.70 22.17 -9.21
C THR A 121 -19.00 20.88 -8.79
N HIS A 122 -17.69 20.96 -8.49
CA HIS A 122 -16.89 19.86 -8.00
C HIS A 122 -15.72 20.34 -7.16
N VAL A 123 -15.34 19.53 -6.16
CA VAL A 123 -14.18 19.72 -5.28
C VAL A 123 -13.41 18.41 -5.19
N ASN A 124 -12.08 18.46 -5.23
CA ASN A 124 -11.20 17.29 -5.27
C ASN A 124 -11.55 16.28 -6.38
N GLY A 125 -12.06 16.78 -7.51
CA GLY A 125 -12.54 15.97 -8.63
C GLY A 125 -13.86 15.22 -8.37
N ILE A 126 -14.54 15.48 -7.24
CA ILE A 126 -15.84 14.91 -6.88
C ILE A 126 -16.93 15.94 -7.19
N THR A 127 -17.93 15.54 -7.98
CA THR A 127 -19.09 16.38 -8.33
C THR A 127 -20.22 16.27 -7.31
N PHE A 128 -21.15 17.23 -7.27
CA PHE A 128 -22.34 17.19 -6.38
C PHE A 128 -23.16 15.90 -6.56
N ALA A 129 -23.31 15.46 -7.81
CA ALA A 129 -23.98 14.19 -8.13
C ALA A 129 -23.21 12.95 -7.63
N GLN A 130 -21.93 13.06 -7.28
CA GLN A 130 -21.13 11.98 -6.68
C GLN A 130 -21.06 12.07 -5.15
N SER A 131 -21.20 13.27 -4.56
CA SER A 131 -21.27 13.45 -3.10
C SER A 131 -22.60 12.97 -2.52
N GLU A 132 -23.70 13.04 -3.29
CA GLU A 132 -25.02 12.54 -2.88
C GLU A 132 -25.26 11.04 -3.15
N GLN A 133 -24.33 10.35 -3.82
CA GLN A 133 -24.47 8.90 -4.08
C GLN A 133 -24.03 8.10 -2.85
N PRO A 134 -24.71 6.99 -2.51
CA PRO A 134 -24.25 6.10 -1.45
C PRO A 134 -22.95 5.41 -1.88
N VAL A 135 -21.78 5.97 -1.49
CA VAL A 135 -20.45 5.34 -1.47
C VAL A 135 -20.19 4.31 -2.59
N VAL A 136 -20.21 4.71 -3.87
CA VAL A 136 -19.89 3.78 -4.98
C VAL A 136 -18.41 3.86 -5.42
N ASN A 137 -17.68 4.92 -5.09
CA ASN A 137 -16.31 5.09 -5.64
C ASN A 137 -15.22 4.32 -4.86
N ILE A 138 -15.32 4.18 -3.53
CA ILE A 138 -14.38 3.36 -2.75
C ILE A 138 -14.56 1.86 -3.04
N GLN A 139 -15.79 1.44 -3.32
CA GLN A 139 -16.11 0.03 -3.57
C GLN A 139 -15.49 -0.47 -4.89
N ASN A 140 -15.39 0.38 -5.92
CA ASN A 140 -14.83 0.00 -7.22
C ASN A 140 -13.31 -0.20 -7.17
N ASP A 141 -12.56 0.68 -6.50
CA ASP A 141 -11.10 0.51 -6.34
C ASP A 141 -10.77 -0.71 -5.46
N GLN A 142 -11.56 -0.94 -4.41
CA GLN A 142 -11.45 -2.14 -3.58
C GLN A 142 -11.76 -3.41 -4.38
N LEU A 143 -12.81 -3.40 -5.22
CA LEU A 143 -13.15 -4.53 -6.10
C LEU A 143 -12.06 -4.82 -7.14
N GLN A 144 -11.45 -3.79 -7.73
CA GLN A 144 -10.34 -3.95 -8.67
C GLN A 144 -9.09 -4.53 -7.98
N LYS A 145 -8.79 -4.05 -6.77
CA LYS A 145 -7.70 -4.59 -5.95
C LYS A 145 -7.95 -6.05 -5.57
N LEU A 146 -9.17 -6.38 -5.15
CA LEU A 146 -9.59 -7.76 -4.85
C LEU A 146 -9.51 -8.67 -6.09
N PHE A 147 -9.87 -8.18 -7.27
CA PHE A 147 -9.79 -8.96 -8.51
C PHE A 147 -8.34 -9.24 -8.91
N THR A 148 -7.46 -8.24 -8.75
CA THR A 148 -6.02 -8.38 -8.98
C THR A 148 -5.40 -9.38 -8.01
N GLU A 149 -5.72 -9.26 -6.72
CA GLU A 149 -5.24 -10.17 -5.67
C GLU A 149 -5.73 -11.61 -5.90
N SER A 150 -7.00 -11.78 -6.26
CA SER A 150 -7.57 -13.08 -6.64
C SER A 150 -6.85 -13.70 -7.84
N THR A 151 -6.44 -12.89 -8.82
CA THR A 151 -5.71 -13.37 -10.01
C THR A 151 -4.30 -13.85 -9.64
N ILE A 152 -3.57 -13.07 -8.84
CA ILE A 152 -2.23 -13.42 -8.35
C ILE A 152 -2.29 -14.69 -7.49
N LEU A 153 -3.28 -14.80 -6.60
CA LEU A 153 -3.47 -15.99 -5.77
C LEU A 153 -3.76 -17.23 -6.60
N LYS A 154 -4.56 -17.12 -7.66
CA LYS A 154 -4.83 -18.22 -8.59
C LYS A 154 -3.56 -18.70 -9.30
N GLU A 155 -2.72 -17.78 -9.76
CA GLU A 155 -1.44 -18.12 -10.38
C GLU A 155 -0.48 -18.80 -9.38
N LYS A 156 -0.39 -18.26 -8.16
CA LYS A 156 0.43 -18.87 -7.09
C LYS A 156 -0.05 -20.27 -6.72
N ASN A 157 -1.36 -20.48 -6.65
CA ASN A 157 -1.93 -21.81 -6.43
C ASN A 157 -1.59 -22.77 -7.59
N GLY A 158 -1.60 -22.31 -8.84
CA GLY A 158 -1.13 -23.09 -9.98
C GLY A 158 0.31 -23.57 -9.80
N LYS A 159 1.24 -22.65 -9.49
CA LYS A 159 2.65 -22.97 -9.24
C LYS A 159 2.84 -23.96 -8.08
N LEU A 160 2.10 -23.78 -6.98
CA LEU A 160 2.15 -24.70 -5.83
C LEU A 160 1.64 -26.09 -6.19
N VAL A 161 0.60 -26.20 -7.02
CA VAL A 161 0.10 -27.50 -7.49
C VAL A 161 1.14 -28.21 -8.35
N ASP A 162 1.84 -27.48 -9.23
CA ASP A 162 2.92 -28.04 -10.05
C ASP A 162 4.08 -28.54 -9.17
N GLU A 163 4.46 -27.78 -8.15
CA GLU A 163 5.51 -28.17 -7.20
C GLU A 163 5.11 -29.41 -6.38
N ILE A 164 3.87 -29.49 -5.91
CA ILE A 164 3.33 -30.67 -5.22
C ILE A 164 3.42 -31.91 -6.11
N ASN A 165 3.04 -31.78 -7.39
CA ASN A 165 3.09 -32.90 -8.33
C ASN A 165 4.52 -33.36 -8.59
N LYS A 166 5.47 -32.42 -8.71
CA LYS A 166 6.90 -32.73 -8.85
C LYS A 166 7.44 -33.46 -7.61
N LEU A 167 7.20 -32.92 -6.41
CA LEU A 167 7.63 -33.53 -5.15
C LEU A 167 7.01 -34.93 -4.95
N LYS A 168 5.77 -35.12 -5.38
CA LYS A 168 5.11 -36.43 -5.34
C LYS A 168 5.82 -37.44 -6.25
N ALA A 169 6.18 -37.03 -7.48
CA ALA A 169 6.94 -37.87 -8.39
C ALA A 169 8.33 -38.22 -7.82
N GLU A 170 9.05 -37.25 -7.26
CA GLU A 170 10.36 -37.46 -6.63
C GLU A 170 10.26 -38.44 -5.46
N ASN A 171 9.25 -38.31 -4.59
CA ASN A 171 9.03 -39.25 -3.49
C ASN A 171 8.76 -40.68 -3.96
N GLU A 172 8.02 -40.86 -5.05
CA GLU A 172 7.80 -42.21 -5.61
C GLU A 172 9.08 -42.82 -6.19
N VAL A 173 9.97 -42.00 -6.75
CA VAL A 173 11.31 -42.45 -7.17
C VAL A 173 12.14 -42.87 -5.96
N LEU A 174 12.22 -42.02 -4.92
CA LEU A 174 12.98 -42.32 -3.70
C LEU A 174 12.49 -43.57 -2.99
N LYS A 175 11.17 -43.81 -2.94
CA LYS A 175 10.61 -45.06 -2.38
C LYS A 175 11.08 -46.29 -3.15
N LYS A 176 11.13 -46.23 -4.48
CA LYS A 176 11.64 -47.33 -5.32
C LYS A 176 13.12 -47.57 -5.07
N GLU A 177 13.90 -46.51 -4.93
CA GLU A 177 15.33 -46.60 -4.63
C GLU A 177 15.58 -47.22 -3.25
N ASN A 178 14.86 -46.78 -2.22
CA ASN A 178 14.96 -47.38 -0.88
C ASN A 178 14.64 -48.88 -0.89
N LYS A 179 13.55 -49.29 -1.58
CA LYS A 179 13.22 -50.72 -1.72
C LYS A 179 14.34 -51.51 -2.41
N LYS A 180 15.00 -50.91 -3.41
CA LYS A 180 16.15 -51.52 -4.09
C LYS A 180 17.35 -51.64 -3.14
N LEU A 181 17.61 -50.61 -2.34
CA LEU A 181 18.68 -50.62 -1.33
C LEU A 181 18.42 -51.68 -0.27
N ASP A 182 17.19 -51.83 0.22
CA ASP A 182 16.82 -52.89 1.17
C ASP A 182 17.14 -54.28 0.63
N GLY A 183 16.84 -54.53 -0.65
CA GLY A 183 17.21 -55.78 -1.32
C GLY A 183 18.72 -56.02 -1.35
N ARG A 184 19.51 -54.99 -1.69
CA ARG A 184 20.98 -55.06 -1.70
C ARG A 184 21.55 -55.29 -0.29
N VAL A 185 20.97 -54.66 0.73
CA VAL A 185 21.38 -54.86 2.13
C VAL A 185 21.14 -56.30 2.55
N PHE A 186 19.99 -56.88 2.20
CA PHE A 186 19.68 -58.28 2.49
C PHE A 186 20.68 -59.24 1.81
N GLU A 187 21.00 -59.02 0.54
CA GLU A 187 22.02 -59.81 -0.18
C GLU A 187 23.39 -59.74 0.49
N LEU A 188 23.82 -58.54 0.89
CA LEU A 188 25.09 -58.33 1.58
C LEU A 188 25.12 -59.00 2.95
N GLN A 189 24.03 -58.94 3.73
CA GLN A 189 23.93 -59.60 5.03
C GLN A 189 24.06 -61.12 4.90
N ASN A 190 23.44 -61.71 3.88
CA ASN A 190 23.57 -63.14 3.59
C ASN A 190 25.02 -63.50 3.22
N LEU A 191 25.67 -62.67 2.39
CA LEU A 191 27.07 -62.88 2.01
C LEU A 191 28.02 -62.81 3.22
N VAL A 192 27.85 -61.82 4.10
CA VAL A 192 28.63 -61.68 5.34
C VAL A 192 28.44 -62.89 6.24
N SER A 193 27.19 -63.35 6.44
CA SER A 193 26.90 -64.53 7.25
C SER A 193 27.58 -65.80 6.71
N ALA A 194 27.59 -65.95 5.38
CA ALA A 194 28.28 -67.06 4.73
C ALA A 194 29.81 -66.96 4.88
N MET A 195 30.37 -65.75 4.81
CA MET A 195 31.79 -65.50 5.04
C MET A 195 32.19 -65.78 6.50
N ASP A 196 31.41 -65.33 7.48
CA ASP A 196 31.67 -65.59 8.90
C ASP A 196 31.71 -67.09 9.21
N LYS A 197 30.79 -67.85 8.60
CA LYS A 197 30.82 -69.32 8.70
C LYS A 197 32.12 -69.89 8.13
N LYS A 198 32.54 -69.47 6.94
CA LYS A 198 33.80 -69.91 6.32
C LYS A 198 35.02 -69.58 7.18
N VAL A 199 35.06 -68.38 7.77
CA VAL A 199 36.14 -67.96 8.68
C VAL A 199 36.18 -68.83 9.93
N LYS A 200 35.02 -69.13 10.52
CA LYS A 200 34.92 -70.01 11.68
C LYS A 200 35.40 -71.43 11.36
N ASP A 201 34.96 -71.98 10.24
CA ASP A 201 35.36 -73.32 9.77
C ASP A 201 36.89 -73.37 9.55
N LEU A 202 37.45 -72.34 8.89
CA LEU A 202 38.90 -72.24 8.65
C LEU A 202 39.69 -72.13 9.96
N ASN A 203 39.25 -71.30 10.91
CA ASN A 203 39.89 -71.18 12.22
C ASN A 203 39.89 -72.49 13.00
N SER A 204 38.81 -73.29 12.90
CA SER A 204 38.76 -74.63 13.48
C SER A 204 39.82 -75.55 12.86
N VAL A 205 39.96 -75.55 11.54
CA VAL A 205 40.97 -76.36 10.83
C VAL A 205 42.39 -75.96 11.24
N VAL A 206 42.68 -74.66 11.26
CA VAL A 206 43.99 -74.13 11.67
C VAL A 206 44.30 -74.51 13.12
N SER A 207 43.33 -74.40 14.02
CA SER A 207 43.51 -74.81 15.43
C SER A 207 43.89 -76.29 15.56
N GLU A 208 43.21 -77.18 14.83
CA GLU A 208 43.53 -78.62 14.83
C GLU A 208 44.91 -78.92 14.20
N GLN A 209 45.29 -78.20 13.14
CA GLN A 209 46.62 -78.31 12.55
C GLN A 209 47.71 -77.87 13.55
N VAL A 210 47.53 -76.75 14.25
CA VAL A 210 48.46 -76.26 15.28
C VAL A 210 48.61 -77.28 16.42
N LYS A 211 47.50 -77.84 16.92
CA LYS A 211 47.54 -78.92 17.94
C LYS A 211 48.32 -80.14 17.44
N THR A 212 48.13 -80.51 16.18
CA THR A 212 48.83 -81.66 15.58
C THR A 212 50.33 -81.40 15.47
N MET A 213 50.74 -80.22 15.00
CA MET A 213 52.15 -79.82 14.96
C MET A 213 52.78 -79.83 16.36
N PHE A 214 52.10 -79.28 17.37
CA PHE A 214 52.60 -79.29 18.74
C PHE A 214 52.83 -80.72 19.25
N LYS A 215 51.88 -81.64 19.02
CA LYS A 215 52.04 -83.07 19.36
C LYS A 215 53.25 -83.71 18.66
N TRP A 216 53.56 -83.31 17.43
CA TRP A 216 54.72 -83.82 16.71
C TRP A 216 56.03 -83.29 17.30
N PHE A 217 56.11 -82.00 17.64
CA PHE A 217 57.29 -81.40 18.27
C PHE A 217 57.55 -81.95 19.68
N SER A 218 56.51 -82.21 20.48
CA SER A 218 56.67 -82.74 21.85
C SER A 218 57.09 -84.23 21.91
N ARG A 219 57.15 -84.94 20.77
CA ARG A 219 57.55 -86.35 20.69
C ARG A 219 59.02 -86.55 20.31
N LYS A 220 59.76 -85.46 20.06
CA LYS A 220 61.16 -85.46 19.62
C LYS A 220 62.05 -84.90 20.73
#